data_AF-A0A2P9F6G6-F1
#
_entry.id   AF-A0A2P9F6G6-F1
#
_cell.length_a   1.000
_cell.length_b   1.000
_cell.length_c   1.000
_cell.angle_alpha   90.00
_cell.angle_beta   90.00
_cell.angle_gamma   90.00
#
_symmetry.space_group_name_H-M   'P 1'
#
loop_
_entity.id
_entity.type
_entity.pdbx_description
1 polymer ?
#
loop_
_entity_poly.entity_id
_entity_poly.type
_entity_poly.pdbx_seq_one_letter_code
_entity_poly.pdbx_strand_id
1 'polypeptide(L)'
;MELFDTATVLTRVLTSGVVMSIEKSDRELPGLERLLQKATGRSKAVLLNSRTGAIHAALAGQGIGHGDSVALPDVDAETSAFLAWLGVTVTSYDGPAAYDHIALDPTNADRLGALAAGATAPALVVDLTGLGFGPAAAVLTDDPKLWARAERLKIFGAYDLRTMWTQEEADADLVPGVQFNYRLSPLVAACARMALTQAARPAATSGAKQS
;
A
#
# COMPACT_ATOMS: atom_id res chain seq x y z
N MET A 1 11.25 -13.52 24.14
CA MET A 1 10.45 -13.04 22.99
C MET A 1 9.04 -12.84 23.52
N GLU A 2 8.70 -11.63 23.96
CA GLU A 2 7.33 -11.38 24.42
C GLU A 2 6.40 -11.33 23.23
N LEU A 3 5.60 -12.40 23.12
CA LEU A 3 4.36 -12.48 22.37
C LEU A 3 3.45 -11.31 22.79
N PHE A 4 3.63 -10.14 22.20
CA PHE A 4 2.44 -9.36 21.82
C PHE A 4 1.77 -10.18 20.73
N ASP A 5 0.96 -11.11 21.23
CA ASP A 5 0.54 -12.32 20.55
C ASP A 5 -0.26 -11.92 19.32
N THR A 6 0.13 -12.44 18.16
CA THR A 6 -0.71 -12.41 16.96
C THR A 6 -2.15 -12.76 17.32
N ALA A 7 -2.37 -13.70 18.26
CA ALA A 7 -3.69 -14.02 18.79
C ALA A 7 -4.43 -12.81 19.40
N THR A 8 -3.75 -11.91 20.12
CA THR A 8 -4.38 -10.69 20.66
C THR A 8 -4.87 -9.77 19.53
N VAL A 9 -4.09 -9.61 18.46
CA VAL A 9 -4.50 -8.82 17.29
C VAL A 9 -5.66 -9.49 16.58
N LEU A 10 -5.56 -10.80 16.33
CA LEU A 10 -6.60 -11.59 15.69
C LEU A 10 -7.91 -11.54 16.49
N THR A 11 -7.86 -11.83 17.79
CA THR A 11 -9.02 -11.76 18.68
C THR A 11 -9.63 -10.37 18.65
N ARG A 12 -8.85 -9.29 18.84
CA ARG A 12 -9.38 -7.92 18.82
C ARG A 12 -10.18 -7.62 17.55
N VAL A 13 -9.63 -7.95 16.38
CA VAL A 13 -10.30 -7.65 15.11
C VAL A 13 -11.50 -8.58 14.89
N LEU A 14 -11.33 -9.89 15.08
CA LEU A 14 -12.39 -10.87 14.84
C LEU A 14 -13.58 -10.71 15.79
N THR A 15 -13.37 -10.23 17.03
CA THR A 15 -14.47 -9.94 17.97
C THR A 15 -15.05 -8.54 17.82
N SER A 16 -14.47 -7.68 16.98
CA SER A 16 -14.96 -6.30 16.82
C SER A 16 -16.20 -6.18 15.92
N GLY A 17 -16.48 -7.22 15.11
CA GLY A 17 -17.46 -7.16 14.03
C GLY A 17 -17.04 -6.31 12.84
N VAL A 18 -15.83 -5.72 12.86
CA VAL A 18 -15.24 -4.93 11.77
C VAL A 18 -14.31 -5.87 10.97
N VAL A 19 -14.85 -6.46 9.91
CA VAL A 19 -14.14 -7.45 9.07
C VAL A 19 -13.91 -6.90 7.66
N MET A 20 -14.72 -5.95 7.19
CA MET A 20 -14.59 -5.34 5.87
C MET A 20 -14.13 -3.89 5.93
N SER A 21 -13.50 -3.42 4.86
CA SER A 21 -12.95 -2.06 4.76
C SER A 21 -13.96 -0.92 4.65
N ILE A 22 -15.23 -1.16 4.99
CA ILE A 22 -16.37 -0.21 4.82
C ILE A 22 -17.06 0.16 6.13
N GLU A 23 -16.66 -0.48 7.22
CA GLU A 23 -17.30 -0.25 8.49
C GLU A 23 -16.84 1.10 9.07
N LYS A 24 -17.82 1.92 9.46
CA LYS A 24 -17.62 3.30 9.94
C LYS A 24 -16.71 3.39 11.17
N SER A 25 -16.55 2.29 11.91
CA SER A 25 -15.74 2.20 13.12
C SER A 25 -14.35 1.58 12.90
N ASP A 26 -13.93 1.36 11.65
CA ASP A 26 -12.58 0.84 11.40
C ASP A 26 -11.50 1.79 11.92
N ARG A 27 -10.51 1.21 12.60
CA ARG A 27 -9.33 1.89 13.14
C ARG A 27 -8.03 1.26 12.64
N GLU A 28 -8.09 0.10 12.00
CA GLU A 28 -6.91 -0.66 11.61
C GLU A 28 -6.31 -0.10 10.32
N LEU A 29 -7.12 0.22 9.29
CA LEU A 29 -6.62 0.85 8.06
C LEU A 29 -6.02 2.24 8.34
N PRO A 30 -6.72 3.18 9.02
CA PRO A 30 -6.13 4.48 9.32
C PRO A 30 -4.90 4.38 10.25
N GLY A 31 -4.86 3.33 11.08
CA GLY A 31 -3.72 3.04 11.95
C GLY A 31 -2.46 2.66 11.16
N LEU A 32 -2.61 1.82 10.13
CA LEU A 32 -1.51 1.41 9.27
C LEU A 32 -1.07 2.57 8.34
N GLU A 33 -1.99 3.33 7.76
CA GLU A 33 -1.68 4.50 6.94
C GLU A 33 -0.79 5.50 7.69
N ARG A 34 -1.18 5.87 8.92
CA ARG A 34 -0.39 6.79 9.76
C ARG A 34 0.98 6.23 10.10
N LEU A 35 1.10 4.93 10.33
CA LEU A 35 2.38 4.29 10.60
C LEU A 35 3.32 4.40 9.38
N LEU A 36 2.81 4.09 8.18
CA LEU A 36 3.58 4.16 6.93
C LEU A 36 3.95 5.60 6.57
N GLN A 37 3.02 6.56 6.71
CA GLN A 37 3.27 7.99 6.53
C GLN A 37 4.39 8.47 7.45
N LYS A 38 4.30 8.14 8.74
CA LYS A 38 5.35 8.50 9.71
C LYS A 38 6.70 7.86 9.37
N ALA A 39 6.70 6.59 9.00
CA ALA A 39 7.92 5.85 8.72
C ALA A 39 8.63 6.36 7.45
N THR A 40 7.87 6.70 6.41
CA THR A 40 8.40 7.11 5.11
C THR A 40 8.56 8.61 4.93
N GLY A 41 7.93 9.41 5.79
CA GLY A 41 7.90 10.87 5.67
C GLY A 41 6.90 11.41 4.63
N ARG A 42 6.21 10.53 3.88
CA ARG A 42 5.20 10.91 2.89
C ARG A 42 3.88 11.32 3.56
N SER A 43 3.22 12.33 3.03
CA SER A 43 2.01 12.91 3.65
C SER A 43 0.71 12.15 3.41
N LYS A 44 0.67 11.27 2.38
CA LYS A 44 -0.51 10.48 2.02
C LYS A 44 -0.17 9.00 1.83
N ALA A 45 -1.16 8.16 2.11
CA ALA A 45 -1.07 6.71 1.92
C ALA A 45 -2.38 6.15 1.35
N VAL A 46 -2.25 5.14 0.50
CA VAL A 46 -3.33 4.32 -0.05
C VAL A 46 -2.98 2.87 0.28
N LEU A 47 -3.87 2.15 0.95
CA LEU A 47 -3.67 0.73 1.29
C LEU A 47 -4.37 -0.17 0.28
N LEU A 48 -3.65 -1.14 -0.27
CA LEU A 48 -4.14 -2.06 -1.29
C LEU A 48 -3.92 -3.52 -0.89
N ASN A 49 -4.77 -4.40 -1.41
CA ASN A 49 -4.74 -5.84 -1.13
C ASN A 49 -3.68 -6.61 -1.94
N SER A 50 -2.82 -5.95 -2.71
CA SER A 50 -1.77 -6.60 -3.50
C SER A 50 -0.74 -5.60 -4.03
N ARG A 51 0.49 -6.09 -4.29
CA ARG A 51 1.54 -5.34 -5.01
C ARG A 51 1.07 -4.86 -6.37
N THR A 52 0.42 -5.73 -7.16
CA THR A 52 -0.12 -5.39 -8.48
C THR A 52 -1.15 -4.27 -8.41
N GLY A 53 -2.06 -4.30 -7.43
CA GLY A 53 -3.00 -3.21 -7.19
C GLY A 53 -2.28 -1.90 -6.85
N ALA A 54 -1.23 -1.96 -6.02
CA ALA A 54 -0.44 -0.77 -5.67
C ALA A 54 0.34 -0.19 -6.87
N ILE A 55 0.91 -1.03 -7.73
CA ILE A 55 1.53 -0.59 -8.99
C ILE A 55 0.48 0.11 -9.87
N HIS A 56 -0.70 -0.49 -10.02
CA HIS A 56 -1.78 0.12 -10.79
C HIS A 56 -2.18 1.48 -10.20
N ALA A 57 -2.37 1.56 -8.88
CA ALA A 57 -2.73 2.80 -8.20
C ALA A 57 -1.65 3.89 -8.31
N ALA A 58 -0.37 3.52 -8.30
CA ALA A 58 0.74 4.46 -8.50
C ALA A 58 0.72 5.07 -9.92
N LEU A 59 0.43 4.26 -10.94
CA LEU A 59 0.34 4.71 -12.34
C LEU A 59 -0.95 5.50 -12.60
N ALA A 60 -2.10 4.93 -12.28
CA ALA A 60 -3.40 5.58 -12.45
C ALA A 60 -3.52 6.87 -11.63
N GLY A 61 -2.89 6.91 -10.46
CA GLY A 61 -2.76 8.13 -9.64
C GLY A 61 -2.14 9.29 -10.43
N GLN A 62 -1.14 9.00 -11.24
CA GLN A 62 -0.47 9.97 -12.11
C GLN A 62 -1.24 10.24 -13.41
N GLY A 63 -2.34 9.52 -13.65
CA GLY A 63 -3.10 9.56 -14.91
C GLY A 63 -2.49 8.70 -16.02
N ILE A 64 -1.57 7.79 -15.68
CA ILE A 64 -0.95 6.86 -16.63
C ILE A 64 -1.87 5.64 -16.78
N GLY A 65 -2.23 5.31 -18.02
CA GLY A 65 -3.11 4.19 -18.35
C GLY A 65 -2.87 3.62 -19.75
N HIS A 66 -3.92 3.04 -20.34
CA HIS A 66 -3.82 2.37 -21.63
C HIS A 66 -3.30 3.30 -22.74
N GLY A 67 -2.28 2.83 -23.47
CA GLY A 67 -1.65 3.58 -24.56
C GLY A 67 -0.49 4.47 -24.11
N ASP A 68 -0.34 4.70 -22.81
CA ASP A 68 0.77 5.50 -22.28
C ASP A 68 2.08 4.70 -22.21
N SER A 69 3.17 5.45 -22.07
CA SER A 69 4.50 4.90 -21.84
C SER A 69 5.04 5.32 -20.48
N VAL A 70 5.80 4.43 -19.83
CA VAL A 70 6.38 4.68 -18.51
C VAL A 70 7.84 4.26 -18.46
N ALA A 71 8.66 5.08 -17.80
CA ALA A 71 10.03 4.71 -17.45
C ALA A 71 10.04 4.02 -16.09
N LEU A 72 10.49 2.76 -16.05
CA LEU A 72 10.67 1.99 -14.82
C LEU A 72 11.99 1.22 -14.88
N PRO A 73 12.85 1.32 -13.85
CA PRO A 73 14.04 0.49 -13.77
C PRO A 73 13.65 -0.95 -13.40
N ASP A 74 14.37 -1.92 -13.97
CA ASP A 74 14.41 -3.32 -13.51
C ASP A 74 13.03 -3.98 -13.24
N VAL A 75 12.15 -3.95 -14.24
CA VAL A 75 10.80 -4.52 -14.14
C VAL A 75 10.83 -6.05 -14.18
N ASP A 76 10.27 -6.72 -13.16
CA ASP A 76 10.13 -8.18 -13.14
C ASP A 76 9.12 -8.71 -14.17
N ALA A 77 9.10 -10.03 -14.40
CA ALA A 77 8.28 -10.64 -15.44
C ALA A 77 6.78 -10.49 -15.17
N GLU A 78 6.36 -10.61 -13.91
CA GLU A 78 4.98 -10.46 -13.48
C GLU A 78 4.49 -9.03 -13.67
N THR A 79 5.31 -8.04 -13.29
CA THR A 79 5.00 -6.62 -13.50
C THR A 79 4.97 -6.30 -14.98
N SER A 80 5.92 -6.81 -15.77
CA SER A 80 5.92 -6.63 -17.23
C SER A 80 4.65 -7.19 -17.89
N ALA A 81 4.23 -8.40 -17.51
CA ALA A 81 2.99 -9.00 -18.00
C ALA A 81 1.75 -8.19 -17.61
N PHE A 82 1.72 -7.67 -16.38
CA PHE A 82 0.64 -6.82 -15.90
C PHE A 82 0.57 -5.47 -16.64
N LEU A 83 1.70 -4.79 -16.84
CA LEU A 83 1.76 -3.53 -17.57
C LEU A 83 1.34 -3.70 -19.03
N ALA A 84 1.78 -4.79 -19.66
CA ALA A 84 1.33 -5.16 -21.01
C ALA A 84 -0.19 -5.40 -21.06
N TRP A 85 -0.77 -6.07 -20.05
CA TRP A 85 -2.22 -6.25 -19.94
C TRP A 85 -2.97 -4.93 -19.75
N LEU A 86 -2.42 -4.00 -18.97
CA LEU A 86 -2.94 -2.62 -18.87
C LEU A 86 -2.80 -1.82 -20.16
N GLY A 87 -1.98 -2.29 -21.11
CA GLY A 87 -1.63 -1.56 -22.33
C GLY A 87 -0.67 -0.40 -22.08
N VAL A 88 0.12 -0.45 -21.00
CA VAL A 88 1.18 0.53 -20.69
C VAL A 88 2.49 0.00 -21.27
N THR A 89 3.17 0.81 -22.07
CA THR A 89 4.47 0.45 -22.65
C THR A 89 5.61 0.84 -21.70
N VAL A 90 6.49 -0.10 -21.37
CA VAL A 90 7.71 0.20 -20.61
C VAL A 90 8.79 0.65 -21.59
N THR A 91 9.34 1.84 -21.39
CA THR A 91 10.41 2.40 -22.23
C THR A 91 11.76 2.37 -21.51
N SER A 92 12.85 2.52 -22.28
CA SER A 92 14.19 2.65 -21.73
C SER A 92 14.28 3.88 -20.81
N TYR A 93 14.90 3.69 -19.65
CA TYR A 93 15.04 4.69 -18.60
C TYR A 93 15.95 5.85 -19.02
N ASP A 94 15.36 7.05 -19.20
CA ASP A 94 16.09 8.31 -19.43
C ASP A 94 15.47 9.48 -18.63
N GLY A 95 14.68 9.17 -17.58
CA GLY A 95 13.94 10.12 -16.75
C GLY A 95 13.57 9.54 -15.37
N PRO A 96 12.88 10.31 -14.49
CA PRO A 96 12.50 9.82 -13.17
C PRO A 96 11.53 8.63 -13.31
N ALA A 97 11.76 7.58 -12.52
CA ALA A 97 10.85 6.45 -12.47
C ALA A 97 9.45 6.91 -12.05
N ALA A 98 8.40 6.33 -12.63
CA ALA A 98 7.04 6.67 -12.22
C ALA A 98 6.74 6.26 -10.77
N TYR A 99 7.41 5.23 -10.26
CA TYR A 99 7.39 4.88 -8.86
C TYR A 99 8.71 4.24 -8.43
N ASP A 100 9.04 4.42 -7.14
CA ASP A 100 10.03 3.60 -6.45
C ASP A 100 9.32 2.42 -5.78
N HIS A 101 10.03 1.31 -5.60
CA HIS A 101 9.48 0.08 -5.01
C HIS A 101 10.34 -0.42 -3.85
N ILE A 102 9.70 -0.68 -2.70
CA ILE A 102 10.31 -1.31 -1.53
C ILE A 102 9.51 -2.57 -1.19
N ALA A 103 10.15 -3.73 -1.24
CA ALA A 103 9.58 -4.97 -0.72
C ALA A 103 10.04 -5.19 0.73
N LEU A 104 9.07 -5.28 1.65
CA LEU A 104 9.34 -5.51 3.06
C LEU A 104 9.16 -6.96 3.45
N ASP A 105 10.06 -7.42 4.31
CA ASP A 105 10.04 -8.70 4.99
C ASP A 105 10.52 -8.53 6.46
N PRO A 106 10.48 -9.58 7.29
CA PRO A 106 10.91 -9.47 8.68
C PRO A 106 12.39 -9.07 8.87
N THR A 107 13.23 -9.20 7.85
CA THR A 107 14.67 -8.91 7.90
C THR A 107 15.00 -7.45 7.60
N ASN A 108 14.08 -6.70 6.99
CA ASN A 108 14.30 -5.32 6.58
C ASN A 108 13.19 -4.34 7.01
N ALA A 109 12.12 -4.82 7.64
CA ALA A 109 10.96 -4.01 8.04
C ALA A 109 11.33 -2.83 8.97
N ASP A 110 12.34 -3.01 9.82
CA ASP A 110 12.89 -1.97 10.71
C ASP A 110 13.57 -0.83 9.94
N ARG A 111 14.01 -1.09 8.70
CA ARG A 111 14.74 -0.15 7.85
C ARG A 111 13.85 0.63 6.89
N LEU A 112 12.51 0.47 6.95
CA LEU A 112 11.57 1.14 6.02
C LEU A 112 11.86 2.64 5.87
N GLY A 113 12.09 3.38 6.97
CA GLY A 113 12.37 4.82 6.88
C GLY A 113 13.68 5.15 6.17
N ALA A 114 14.73 4.35 6.38
CA ALA A 114 16.01 4.53 5.70
C ALA A 114 15.92 4.17 4.21
N LEU A 115 15.17 3.13 3.88
CA LEU A 115 14.91 2.73 2.49
C LEU A 115 14.08 3.80 1.76
N ALA A 116 13.06 4.34 2.41
CA ALA A 116 12.20 5.39 1.85
C ALA A 116 12.92 6.73 1.66
N ALA A 117 13.95 7.03 2.45
CA ALA A 117 14.74 8.26 2.31
C ALA A 117 15.48 8.37 0.96
N GLY A 118 15.76 7.23 0.31
CA GLY A 118 16.34 7.19 -1.03
C GLY A 118 15.32 7.28 -2.18
N ALA A 119 14.02 7.22 -1.88
CA ALA A 119 12.96 7.23 -2.88
C ALA A 119 12.67 8.66 -3.35
N THR A 120 12.79 8.89 -4.65
CA THR A 120 12.65 10.21 -5.31
C THR A 120 11.44 10.29 -6.24
N ALA A 121 10.83 9.16 -6.60
CA ALA A 121 9.68 9.10 -7.47
C ALA A 121 8.44 9.79 -6.83
N PRO A 122 7.47 10.23 -7.65
CA PRO A 122 6.23 10.85 -7.16
C PRO A 122 5.35 9.87 -6.34
N ALA A 123 5.49 8.57 -6.60
CA ALA A 123 4.85 7.50 -5.83
C ALA A 123 5.90 6.53 -5.28
N LEU A 124 5.70 6.08 -4.05
CA LEU A 124 6.47 5.00 -3.43
C LEU A 124 5.54 3.80 -3.19
N VAL A 125 5.79 2.71 -3.90
CA VAL A 125 5.10 1.43 -3.71
C VAL A 125 5.83 0.65 -2.62
N VAL A 126 5.11 0.29 -1.56
CA VAL A 126 5.64 -0.56 -0.49
C VAL A 126 4.87 -1.87 -0.50
N ASP A 127 5.54 -2.96 -0.88
CA ASP A 127 4.98 -4.31 -0.80
C ASP A 127 5.17 -4.85 0.61
N LEU A 128 4.04 -5.19 1.26
CA LEU A 128 3.98 -5.70 2.64
C LEU A 128 3.81 -7.22 2.67
N THR A 129 3.71 -7.87 1.51
CA THR A 129 3.43 -9.31 1.39
C THR A 129 4.47 -10.15 2.13
N GLY A 130 5.75 -9.75 2.06
CA GLY A 130 6.84 -10.46 2.73
C GLY A 130 6.74 -10.46 4.25
N LEU A 131 5.92 -9.61 4.88
CA LEU A 131 5.69 -9.61 6.33
C LEU A 131 4.89 -10.84 6.82
N GLY A 132 4.36 -11.66 5.91
CA GLY A 132 3.63 -12.89 6.24
C GLY A 132 2.15 -12.69 6.56
N PHE A 133 1.63 -11.47 6.41
CA PHE A 133 0.24 -11.13 6.60
C PHE A 133 -0.25 -10.40 5.34
N GLY A 134 -0.63 -11.17 4.31
CA GLY A 134 -0.91 -10.64 2.98
C GLY A 134 -1.53 -11.66 2.02
N PRO A 135 -1.77 -11.26 0.76
CA PRO A 135 -1.13 -10.13 0.08
C PRO A 135 -1.57 -8.75 0.57
N ALA A 136 -0.63 -7.80 0.60
CA ALA A 136 -0.87 -6.41 1.03
C ALA A 136 0.21 -5.48 0.48
N ALA A 137 -0.16 -4.25 0.13
CA ALA A 137 0.77 -3.23 -0.30
C ALA A 137 0.23 -1.83 -0.01
N ALA A 138 1.06 -0.81 -0.20
CA ALA A 138 0.67 0.59 -0.09
C ALA A 138 1.29 1.45 -1.19
N VAL A 139 0.61 2.54 -1.54
CA VAL A 139 1.18 3.65 -2.30
C VAL A 139 1.27 4.86 -1.40
N LEU A 140 2.48 5.40 -1.26
CA LEU A 140 2.74 6.62 -0.50
C LEU A 140 3.11 7.75 -1.47
N THR A 141 2.63 8.95 -1.20
CA THR A 141 2.88 10.13 -2.04
C THR A 141 2.73 11.42 -1.24
N ASP A 142 3.26 12.51 -1.78
CA ASP A 142 3.00 13.87 -1.30
C ASP A 142 2.02 14.65 -2.19
N ASP A 143 1.66 14.10 -3.34
CA ASP A 143 0.70 14.73 -4.25
C ASP A 143 -0.75 14.34 -3.86
N PRO A 144 -1.58 15.29 -3.40
CA PRO A 144 -2.97 15.02 -3.06
C PRO A 144 -3.81 14.59 -4.26
N LYS A 145 -3.46 15.00 -5.50
CA LYS A 145 -4.18 14.57 -6.71
C LYS A 145 -3.88 13.12 -7.05
N LEU A 146 -2.62 12.71 -6.96
CA LEU A 146 -2.21 11.31 -7.11
C LEU A 146 -2.93 10.44 -6.09
N TRP A 147 -2.88 10.83 -4.82
CA TRP A 147 -3.58 10.14 -3.75
C TRP A 147 -5.09 10.00 -4.03
N ALA A 148 -5.76 11.08 -4.43
CA ALA A 148 -7.20 11.06 -4.68
C ALA A 148 -7.61 10.09 -5.79
N ARG A 149 -6.84 10.04 -6.89
CA ARG A 149 -7.06 9.11 -8.00
C ARG A 149 -6.74 7.66 -7.61
N ALA A 150 -5.65 7.45 -6.90
CA ALA A 150 -5.24 6.14 -6.39
C ALA A 150 -6.27 5.55 -5.40
N GLU A 151 -6.83 6.37 -4.50
CA GLU A 151 -7.89 5.96 -3.58
C GLU A 151 -9.18 5.55 -4.31
N ARG A 152 -9.58 6.30 -5.35
CA ARG A 152 -10.78 5.99 -6.15
C ARG A 152 -10.66 4.63 -6.86
N LEU A 153 -9.49 4.28 -7.38
CA LEU A 153 -9.25 3.01 -8.07
C LEU A 153 -9.57 1.79 -7.18
N LYS A 154 -9.42 1.93 -5.86
CA LYS A 154 -9.54 0.85 -4.88
C LYS A 154 -10.96 0.32 -4.72
N ILE A 155 -11.98 1.17 -4.93
CA ILE A 155 -13.40 0.85 -4.65
C ILE A 155 -14.24 1.09 -5.90
N PHE A 156 -13.95 0.36 -6.96
CA PHE A 156 -14.70 0.44 -8.20
C PHE A 156 -14.82 1.86 -8.80
N GLY A 157 -13.84 2.74 -8.54
CA GLY A 157 -13.87 4.14 -9.00
C GLY A 157 -14.51 5.10 -8.00
N ALA A 158 -15.06 4.58 -6.90
CA ALA A 158 -15.73 5.32 -5.85
C ALA A 158 -14.83 5.61 -4.63
N TYR A 159 -15.25 6.57 -3.80
CA TYR A 159 -14.67 6.79 -2.46
C TYR A 159 -15.31 5.94 -1.36
N ASP A 160 -16.57 5.52 -1.54
CA ASP A 160 -17.33 4.74 -0.55
C ASP A 160 -18.28 3.79 -1.31
N LEU A 161 -18.45 2.56 -0.81
CA LEU A 161 -19.48 1.64 -1.32
C LEU A 161 -20.89 2.23 -1.21
N ARG A 162 -21.15 3.13 -0.28
CA ARG A 162 -22.46 3.80 -0.17
C ARG A 162 -22.79 4.64 -1.39
N THR A 163 -21.78 5.21 -2.02
CA THR A 163 -21.94 6.12 -3.16
C THR A 163 -21.63 5.44 -4.49
N MET A 164 -21.16 4.18 -4.50
CA MET A 164 -20.79 3.48 -5.73
C MET A 164 -21.98 3.26 -6.68
N TRP A 165 -23.20 3.16 -6.16
CA TRP A 165 -24.41 2.98 -6.96
C TRP A 165 -25.03 4.30 -7.45
N THR A 166 -24.52 5.43 -6.96
CA THR A 166 -25.08 6.77 -7.23
C THR A 166 -24.10 7.68 -7.97
N GLN A 167 -22.93 7.17 -8.32
CA GLN A 167 -21.94 7.92 -9.11
C GLN A 167 -22.29 7.84 -10.59
N GLU A 168 -22.34 8.99 -11.24
CA GLU A 168 -22.47 9.06 -12.68
C GLU A 168 -21.12 8.69 -13.32
N GLU A 169 -21.15 7.80 -14.31
CA GLU A 169 -19.99 7.21 -15.02
C GLU A 169 -19.08 8.25 -15.71
N ALA A 170 -19.49 9.52 -15.76
CA ALA A 170 -18.89 10.60 -16.55
C ALA A 170 -18.27 11.75 -15.72
N ASP A 171 -18.12 11.61 -14.41
CA ASP A 171 -17.41 12.63 -13.61
C ASP A 171 -15.95 12.75 -14.11
N ALA A 172 -15.51 13.96 -14.46
CA ALA A 172 -14.20 14.24 -15.08
C ALA A 172 -13.00 13.84 -14.18
N ASP A 173 -13.32 13.58 -12.92
CA ASP A 173 -12.46 13.17 -11.83
C ASP A 173 -12.35 11.63 -11.67
N LEU A 174 -13.15 10.86 -12.41
CA LEU A 174 -13.05 9.40 -12.48
C LEU A 174 -11.75 9.01 -13.18
N VAL A 175 -11.12 7.93 -12.71
CA VAL A 175 -10.10 7.23 -13.51
C VAL A 175 -10.88 6.46 -14.58
N PRO A 176 -10.84 6.88 -15.86
CA PRO A 176 -11.60 6.19 -16.90
C PRO A 176 -11.06 4.77 -17.08
N GLY A 177 -11.96 3.78 -17.23
CA GLY A 177 -11.60 2.40 -17.49
C GLY A 177 -12.19 1.37 -16.52
N VAL A 178 -11.64 0.15 -16.58
CA VAL A 178 -12.07 -0.99 -15.76
C VAL A 178 -11.86 -0.67 -14.27
N GLN A 179 -12.88 -1.00 -13.49
CA GLN A 179 -12.95 -0.69 -12.07
C GLN A 179 -12.58 -1.92 -11.22
N PHE A 180 -11.87 -1.72 -10.11
CA PHE A 180 -11.29 -2.83 -9.31
C PHE A 180 -11.73 -2.79 -7.86
N ASN A 181 -11.59 -3.94 -7.20
CA ASN A 181 -11.68 -4.04 -5.74
C ASN A 181 -10.29 -4.37 -5.18
N TYR A 182 -9.51 -3.33 -4.92
CA TYR A 182 -8.18 -3.47 -4.32
C TYR A 182 -8.17 -3.20 -2.81
N ARG A 183 -9.32 -3.20 -2.15
CA ARG A 183 -9.41 -2.84 -0.74
C ARG A 183 -8.67 -3.84 0.15
N LEU A 184 -7.73 -3.33 0.94
CA LEU A 184 -7.11 -4.09 2.04
C LEU A 184 -8.13 -4.35 3.16
N SER A 185 -8.10 -5.53 3.78
CA SER A 185 -8.98 -5.83 4.92
C SER A 185 -8.41 -5.24 6.23
N PRO A 186 -9.28 -4.82 7.18
CA PRO A 186 -8.86 -4.38 8.51
C PRO A 186 -7.99 -5.40 9.25
N LEU A 187 -8.28 -6.71 9.08
CA LEU A 187 -7.50 -7.79 9.70
C LEU A 187 -6.05 -7.80 9.20
N VAL A 188 -5.86 -7.79 7.88
CA VAL A 188 -4.52 -7.79 7.28
C VAL A 188 -3.78 -6.50 7.66
N ALA A 189 -4.48 -5.36 7.67
CA ALA A 189 -3.90 -4.09 8.10
C ALA A 189 -3.43 -4.12 9.56
N ALA A 190 -4.22 -4.72 10.46
CA ALA A 190 -3.86 -4.87 11.87
C ALA A 190 -2.61 -5.74 12.06
N CYS A 191 -2.52 -6.85 11.32
CA CYS A 191 -1.38 -7.75 11.38
C CYS A 191 -0.11 -7.14 10.77
N ALA A 192 -0.21 -6.46 9.62
CA ALA A 192 0.92 -5.75 9.01
C ALA A 192 1.43 -4.63 9.93
N ARG A 193 0.51 -3.86 10.55
CA ARG A 193 0.85 -2.81 11.52
C ARG A 193 1.58 -3.38 12.74
N MET A 194 1.14 -4.54 13.24
CA MET A 194 1.82 -5.25 14.33
C MET A 194 3.24 -5.65 13.92
N ALA A 195 3.41 -6.30 12.76
CA ALA A 195 4.71 -6.75 12.26
C ALA A 195 5.71 -5.59 12.13
N LEU A 196 5.28 -4.48 11.51
CA LEU A 196 6.11 -3.27 11.39
C LEU A 196 6.48 -2.66 12.75
N THR A 197 5.53 -2.63 13.69
CA THR A 197 5.78 -2.10 15.04
C THR A 197 6.74 -2.97 15.83
N GLN A 198 6.69 -4.29 15.65
CA GLN A 198 7.59 -5.23 16.29
C GLN A 198 9.00 -5.12 15.72
N ALA A 199 9.14 -5.02 14.40
CA ALA A 199 10.44 -4.84 13.75
C ALA A 199 11.15 -3.56 14.19
N ALA A 200 10.42 -2.46 14.39
CA ALA A 200 10.98 -1.19 14.84
C ALA A 200 11.42 -1.16 16.32
N ARG A 201 11.16 -2.21 17.11
CA ARG A 201 11.59 -2.25 18.52
C ARG A 201 13.08 -2.61 18.60
N PRO A 202 13.89 -1.87 19.38
CA PRO A 202 15.25 -2.30 19.70
C PRO A 202 15.22 -3.70 20.29
N ALA A 203 16.12 -4.58 19.86
CA ALA A 203 16.30 -5.88 20.50
C ALA A 203 16.49 -5.66 22.01
N ALA A 204 15.64 -6.28 22.83
CA ALA A 204 15.79 -6.20 24.27
C ALA A 204 17.19 -6.71 24.63
N THR A 205 18.03 -5.85 25.20
CA THR A 205 19.32 -6.26 25.76
C THR A 205 19.02 -7.31 26.82
N SER A 206 19.36 -8.57 26.54
CA SER A 206 19.31 -9.64 27.53
C SER A 206 20.32 -9.31 28.62
N GLY A 207 19.84 -8.63 29.67
CA GLY A 207 20.60 -8.35 30.88
C GLY A 207 20.83 -9.64 31.66
N ALA A 208 21.65 -10.54 31.14
CA ALA A 208 22.29 -11.56 31.95
C ALA A 208 23.40 -10.85 32.76
N LYS A 209 23.04 -10.35 33.95
CA LYS A 209 24.02 -10.07 34.98
C LYS A 209 24.73 -11.39 35.28
N GLN A 210 25.95 -11.55 34.80
CA GLN A 210 26.87 -12.55 35.34
C GLN A 210 27.22 -12.10 36.76
N SER A 211 26.60 -12.75 37.74
CA SER A 211 27.05 -12.75 39.14
C SER A 211 28.24 -13.67 39.31
#